data_AF-Q2JSY8-F1
#
_entry.id   AF-Q2JSY8-F1
#
_cell.length_a   1.000
_cell.length_b   1.000
_cell.length_c   1.000
_cell.angle_alpha   90.00
_cell.angle_beta   90.00
_cell.angle_gamma   90.00
#
_symmetry.space_group_name_H-M   'P 1'
#
loop_
_entity.id
_entity.type
_entity.pdbx_description
1 polymer ?
#
loop_
_entity_poly.entity_id
_entity_poly.type
_entity_poly.pdbx_seq_one_letter_code
_entity_poly.pdbx_strand_id
1 'polypeptide(L)'
;MVVANGCGQREASSSWLAPVPVWGSPAGWAFLRYPRAKQDRGMAAMDHYGGRTAQLGSGKLGGRRSRPRRDQALPLGILGFLLGVGVMGGAWWYSIGPRQTLSLYWLTTANNSIYYVQQERSVRAFDAQEAIRVALEELIAGPRDPHLTTAIPPQTRLLDVRVEGNDIFLNFSSEFTQGGGSTAMMSRIAQVLYTATSQNPGARVWISVEGRALEVLGGEGLMIDQPLTRASFVPSFQLPAEPEAEPSAVSAS
;
A
#
# COMPACT_ATOMS: atom_id res chain seq x y z
N MET A 1 68.73 -38.79 -15.77
CA MET A 1 68.95 -40.24 -15.59
C MET A 1 68.60 -40.55 -14.15
N VAL A 2 67.65 -41.39 -13.73
CA VAL A 2 66.81 -42.45 -14.29
C VAL A 2 65.56 -42.51 -13.37
N VAL A 3 64.35 -42.31 -13.91
CA VAL A 3 63.22 -43.27 -14.08
C VAL A 3 62.52 -43.78 -12.79
N ALA A 4 61.19 -43.74 -12.90
CA ALA A 4 60.08 -44.11 -12.02
C ALA A 4 60.08 -45.54 -11.43
N ASN A 5 59.22 -45.71 -10.40
CA ASN A 5 58.31 -46.85 -10.14
C ASN A 5 57.45 -46.46 -8.91
N GLY A 6 56.17 -46.79 -8.77
CA GLY A 6 55.33 -47.72 -9.50
C GLY A 6 53.85 -47.59 -9.09
N CYS A 7 53.06 -48.29 -9.89
CA CYS A 7 51.61 -48.34 -9.96
C CYS A 7 50.97 -49.09 -8.78
N GLY A 8 49.73 -48.71 -8.43
CA GLY A 8 48.85 -49.45 -7.52
C GLY A 8 47.39 -49.18 -7.83
N GLN A 9 46.83 -49.95 -8.78
CA GLN A 9 45.39 -50.10 -8.99
C GLN A 9 44.74 -50.88 -7.82
N ARG A 10 43.50 -50.51 -7.45
CA ARG A 10 42.41 -51.48 -7.33
C ARG A 10 41.03 -50.83 -7.28
N GLU A 11 40.10 -51.52 -7.91
CA GLU A 11 38.71 -51.20 -8.20
C GLU A 11 37.81 -51.23 -6.96
N ALA A 12 36.68 -50.51 -7.01
CA ALA A 12 35.40 -51.02 -6.52
C ALA A 12 34.24 -50.20 -7.10
N SER A 13 33.55 -50.83 -8.03
CA SER A 13 32.19 -50.53 -8.48
C SER A 13 31.19 -50.48 -7.33
N SER A 14 30.20 -49.58 -7.38
CA SER A 14 28.80 -49.95 -7.16
C SER A 14 27.85 -48.81 -7.53
N SER A 15 27.08 -49.11 -8.58
CA SER A 15 25.82 -48.52 -8.98
C SER A 15 24.77 -48.57 -7.87
N TRP A 16 24.05 -47.47 -7.63
CA TRP A 16 22.65 -47.51 -7.22
C TRP A 16 21.90 -46.30 -7.81
N LEU A 17 21.07 -46.60 -8.81
CA LEU A 17 19.94 -45.79 -9.25
C LEU A 17 18.80 -45.99 -8.25
N ALA A 18 18.13 -44.89 -7.86
CA ALA A 18 16.83 -44.95 -7.22
C ALA A 18 15.92 -43.81 -7.75
N PRO A 19 14.58 -44.02 -7.78
CA PRO A 19 13.72 -43.48 -8.81
C PRO A 19 12.93 -42.22 -8.44
N VAL A 20 12.41 -41.60 -9.50
CA VAL A 20 11.53 -40.43 -9.56
C VAL A 20 10.16 -40.68 -8.90
N PRO A 21 9.57 -39.69 -8.21
CA PRO A 21 8.12 -39.65 -8.00
C PRO A 21 7.44 -38.67 -8.96
N VAL A 22 6.55 -39.19 -9.81
CA VAL A 22 5.56 -38.44 -10.61
C VAL A 22 4.19 -38.68 -10.02
N TRP A 23 3.60 -37.69 -9.34
CA TRP A 23 2.18 -37.56 -8.97
C TRP A 23 1.99 -36.04 -8.74
N GLY A 24 1.01 -35.28 -9.20
CA GLY A 24 -0.27 -35.49 -9.87
C GLY A 24 -1.11 -34.25 -9.54
N SER A 25 -1.43 -33.41 -10.52
CA SER A 25 -2.52 -32.42 -10.46
C SER A 25 -3.80 -33.10 -10.95
N PRO A 26 -5.02 -32.77 -10.47
CA PRO A 26 -5.60 -31.44 -10.68
C PRO A 26 -6.64 -30.93 -9.66
N ALA A 27 -7.04 -29.66 -9.88
CA ALA A 27 -8.35 -29.07 -9.62
C ALA A 27 -8.79 -28.76 -8.16
N GLY A 28 -9.29 -27.52 -7.97
CA GLY A 28 -10.01 -27.15 -6.76
C GLY A 28 -10.20 -25.65 -6.55
N TRP A 29 -10.80 -24.94 -7.51
CA TRP A 29 -11.34 -23.60 -7.27
C TRP A 29 -12.54 -23.72 -6.32
N ALA A 30 -12.41 -23.25 -5.08
CA ALA A 30 -13.52 -23.14 -4.14
C ALA A 30 -13.81 -21.66 -3.84
N PHE A 31 -14.71 -21.10 -4.66
CA PHE A 31 -15.43 -19.86 -4.39
C PHE A 31 -16.23 -20.01 -3.09
N LEU A 32 -15.82 -19.35 -2.01
CA LEU A 32 -16.69 -19.12 -0.85
C LEU A 32 -17.55 -17.89 -1.09
N ARG A 33 -18.79 -18.15 -1.53
CA ARG A 33 -19.89 -17.19 -1.62
C ARG A 33 -20.74 -17.35 -0.36
N TYR A 34 -20.70 -16.38 0.57
CA TYR A 34 -21.69 -16.32 1.65
C TYR A 34 -22.85 -15.37 1.28
N PRO A 35 -24.09 -15.70 1.70
CA PRO A 35 -25.32 -15.08 1.22
C PRO A 35 -25.67 -13.80 1.98
N ARG A 36 -26.20 -12.83 1.23
CA ARG A 36 -26.80 -11.60 1.75
C ARG A 36 -28.18 -11.93 2.31
N ALA A 37 -28.39 -11.69 3.60
CA ALA A 37 -29.68 -11.86 4.26
C ALA A 37 -30.73 -10.89 3.68
N LYS A 38 -31.92 -11.43 3.40
CA LYS A 38 -33.15 -10.68 3.12
C LYS A 38 -33.54 -9.86 4.35
N GLN A 39 -33.86 -8.59 4.13
CA GLN A 39 -34.59 -7.79 5.10
C GLN A 39 -35.99 -7.51 4.54
N ASP A 40 -36.93 -8.36 4.93
CA ASP A 40 -38.36 -8.09 4.80
C ASP A 40 -38.75 -7.09 5.90
N ARG A 41 -39.34 -5.95 5.54
CA ARG A 41 -40.20 -5.17 6.43
C ARG A 41 -41.42 -4.71 5.67
N GLY A 42 -42.57 -5.21 6.13
CA GLY A 42 -43.89 -4.86 5.65
C GLY A 42 -44.35 -3.48 6.10
N MET A 43 -45.20 -2.91 5.24
CA MET A 43 -46.49 -2.29 5.54
C MET A 43 -46.71 -1.72 6.94
N ALA A 44 -46.91 -0.41 7.01
CA ALA A 44 -47.93 0.19 7.85
C ALA A 44 -48.50 1.43 7.13
N ALA A 45 -49.78 1.31 6.76
CA ALA A 45 -50.62 2.38 6.28
C ALA A 45 -50.96 3.33 7.44
N MET A 46 -51.09 4.63 7.16
CA MET A 46 -51.71 5.56 8.11
C MET A 46 -52.41 6.70 7.37
N ASP A 47 -53.71 6.79 7.65
CA ASP A 47 -54.53 7.98 7.85
C ASP A 47 -55.11 8.76 6.65
N HIS A 48 -56.39 8.48 6.40
CA HIS A 48 -57.38 9.50 6.03
C HIS A 48 -58.21 9.86 7.28
N TYR A 49 -58.35 11.15 7.61
CA TYR A 49 -59.65 11.79 7.91
C TYR A 49 -59.50 13.31 8.20
N GLY A 50 -60.44 14.11 7.67
CA GLY A 50 -60.84 15.37 8.31
C GLY A 50 -60.52 16.66 7.55
N GLY A 51 -61.48 17.15 6.75
CA GLY A 51 -61.44 18.50 6.18
C GLY A 51 -62.83 18.98 5.79
N ARG A 52 -63.43 19.77 6.69
CA ARG A 52 -64.83 20.17 6.77
C ARG A 52 -65.17 21.29 5.76
N THR A 53 -66.40 21.24 5.26
CA THR A 53 -67.04 22.23 4.39
C THR A 53 -67.33 23.56 5.09
N ALA A 54 -67.09 24.68 4.39
CA ALA A 54 -67.66 26.01 4.61
C ALA A 54 -67.35 26.83 3.33
N GLN A 55 -68.14 27.74 2.79
CA GLN A 55 -69.54 28.15 2.89
C GLN A 55 -69.71 29.16 1.73
N LEU A 56 -70.87 29.18 1.09
CA LEU A 56 -71.19 30.12 0.00
C LEU A 56 -71.27 31.57 0.51
N GLY A 57 -70.69 32.49 -0.24
CA GLY A 57 -70.85 33.93 -0.08
C GLY A 57 -70.86 34.62 -1.45
N SER A 58 -72.04 34.97 -1.95
CA SER A 58 -72.27 35.74 -3.17
C SER A 58 -72.14 37.23 -2.88
N GLY A 59 -71.46 37.98 -3.76
CA GLY A 59 -71.24 39.41 -3.55
C GLY A 59 -70.58 40.17 -4.71
N LYS A 60 -71.39 40.51 -5.71
CA LYS A 60 -71.44 41.81 -6.42
C LYS A 60 -70.24 42.28 -7.29
N LEU A 61 -70.57 42.51 -8.57
CA LEU A 61 -69.76 43.13 -9.62
C LEU A 61 -69.28 44.55 -9.30
N GLY A 62 -68.05 44.86 -9.72
CA GLY A 62 -67.57 46.25 -9.82
C GLY A 62 -66.17 46.40 -10.42
N GLY A 63 -66.11 46.90 -11.65
CA GLY A 63 -65.10 47.90 -12.05
C GLY A 63 -63.68 47.46 -12.44
N ARG A 64 -63.40 47.60 -13.74
CA ARG A 64 -62.08 47.68 -14.40
C ARG A 64 -60.93 48.23 -13.55
N ARG A 65 -59.78 47.56 -13.62
CA ARG A 65 -58.52 48.16 -14.11
C ARG A 65 -57.48 47.08 -14.37
N SER A 66 -57.14 46.90 -15.64
CA SER A 66 -55.99 46.13 -16.11
C SER A 66 -54.70 46.77 -15.56
N ARG A 67 -53.89 46.00 -14.84
CA ARG A 67 -52.49 46.34 -14.50
C ARG A 67 -51.58 45.13 -14.75
N PRO A 68 -50.34 45.38 -15.18
CA PRO A 68 -49.60 44.44 -16.00
C PRO A 68 -48.93 43.33 -15.19
N ARG A 69 -48.80 42.20 -15.90
CA ARG A 69 -47.80 41.14 -15.77
C ARG A 69 -46.57 41.61 -14.99
N ARG A 70 -46.46 41.16 -13.73
CA ARG A 70 -45.23 41.22 -12.95
C ARG A 70 -44.51 39.91 -13.15
N ASP A 71 -43.47 39.97 -13.96
CA ASP A 71 -42.52 38.92 -14.16
C ASP A 71 -41.94 38.51 -12.80
N GLN A 72 -42.26 37.28 -12.37
CA GLN A 72 -41.55 36.65 -11.26
C GLN A 72 -40.17 36.25 -11.78
N ALA A 73 -39.23 37.18 -11.70
CA ALA A 73 -37.83 36.84 -11.70
C ALA A 73 -37.55 36.10 -10.38
N LEU A 74 -37.60 34.77 -10.42
CA LEU A 74 -36.89 33.95 -9.44
C LEU A 74 -35.45 34.46 -9.43
N PRO A 75 -34.88 34.91 -8.29
CA PRO A 75 -33.49 35.32 -8.26
C PRO A 75 -32.66 34.08 -8.59
N LEU A 76 -32.12 34.05 -9.81
CA LEU A 76 -31.17 33.05 -10.32
C LEU A 76 -29.86 32.98 -9.52
N GLY A 77 -29.79 33.60 -8.33
CA GLY A 77 -28.61 33.60 -7.47
C GLY A 77 -28.38 32.31 -6.70
N ILE A 78 -29.41 31.49 -6.43
CA ILE A 78 -29.23 30.27 -5.62
C ILE A 78 -28.81 29.06 -6.48
N LEU A 79 -29.17 29.02 -7.76
CA LEU A 79 -28.78 27.91 -8.64
C LEU A 79 -27.34 28.02 -9.19
N GLY A 80 -26.82 29.25 -9.32
CA GLY A 80 -25.42 29.49 -9.72
C GLY A 80 -24.41 29.20 -8.60
N PHE A 81 -24.80 29.36 -7.34
CA PHE A 81 -23.91 29.14 -6.20
C PHE A 81 -23.66 27.66 -5.91
N LEU A 82 -24.63 26.78 -6.19
CA LEU A 82 -24.45 25.33 -6.02
C LEU A 82 -23.62 24.67 -7.13
N LEU A 83 -23.50 25.30 -8.31
CA LEU A 83 -22.64 24.83 -9.39
C LEU A 83 -21.23 25.45 -9.36
N GLY A 84 -21.08 26.66 -8.82
CA GLY A 84 -19.76 27.30 -8.61
C GLY A 84 -18.91 26.64 -7.50
N VAL A 85 -19.56 26.12 -6.46
CA VAL A 85 -18.89 25.41 -5.34
C VAL A 85 -18.45 23.99 -5.72
N GLY A 86 -19.05 23.36 -6.73
CA GLY A 86 -18.72 21.99 -7.15
C GLY A 86 -17.35 21.87 -7.83
N VAL A 87 -17.00 22.81 -8.72
CA VAL A 87 -15.74 22.77 -9.48
C VAL A 87 -14.59 23.41 -8.68
N MET A 88 -14.86 24.45 -7.88
CA MET A 88 -13.86 25.05 -6.99
C MET A 88 -13.64 24.25 -5.68
N GLY A 89 -14.53 23.30 -5.36
CA GLY A 89 -14.42 22.41 -4.20
C GLY A 89 -13.59 21.14 -4.45
N GLY A 90 -13.54 20.64 -5.68
CA GLY A 90 -12.80 19.41 -6.01
C GLY A 90 -11.28 19.52 -5.83
N ALA A 91 -10.69 20.66 -6.21
CA ALA A 91 -9.26 20.93 -6.01
C ALA A 91 -8.92 21.33 -4.57
N TRP A 92 -9.85 21.99 -3.87
CA TRP A 92 -9.67 22.39 -2.47
C TRP A 92 -9.78 21.20 -1.51
N TRP A 93 -10.67 20.22 -1.75
CA TRP A 93 -10.76 19.01 -0.92
C TRP A 93 -9.51 18.13 -1.03
N TYR A 94 -8.91 18.02 -2.23
CA TYR A 94 -7.68 17.25 -2.46
C TYR A 94 -6.48 17.79 -1.66
N SER A 95 -6.49 19.09 -1.32
CA SER A 95 -5.42 19.72 -0.52
C SER A 95 -5.53 19.46 0.99
N ILE A 96 -6.69 18.97 1.47
CA ILE A 96 -7.04 18.80 2.90
C ILE A 96 -7.10 17.31 3.30
N GLY A 97 -6.64 16.38 2.46
CA GLY A 97 -6.58 14.96 2.80
C GLY A 97 -5.79 14.66 4.09
N PRO A 98 -6.14 13.58 4.81
CA PRO A 98 -5.44 13.21 6.04
C PRO A 98 -3.95 12.97 5.78
N ARG A 99 -3.13 13.32 6.78
CA ARG A 99 -1.69 13.06 6.75
C ARG A 99 -1.40 11.79 7.52
N GLN A 100 -0.57 10.94 6.93
CA GLN A 100 -0.02 9.76 7.57
C GLN A 100 1.48 9.93 7.70
N THR A 101 2.00 9.56 8.87
CA THR A 101 3.44 9.58 9.15
C THR A 101 3.97 8.17 9.07
N LEU A 102 5.03 7.99 8.30
CA LEU A 102 5.73 6.73 8.08
C LEU A 102 7.23 7.03 7.93
N SER A 103 8.07 6.00 7.88
CA SER A 103 9.52 6.18 7.82
C SER A 103 10.12 5.57 6.57
N LEU A 104 10.92 6.34 5.84
CA LEU A 104 11.78 5.84 4.77
C LEU A 104 13.12 5.38 5.34
N TYR A 105 13.57 4.22 4.90
CA TYR A 105 14.86 3.66 5.31
C TYR A 105 15.88 3.80 4.19
N TRP A 106 16.82 4.72 4.38
CA TRP A 106 17.93 5.00 3.46
C TRP A 106 19.21 4.30 3.91
N LEU A 107 20.22 4.31 3.04
CA LEU A 107 21.58 3.93 3.38
C LEU A 107 22.46 5.18 3.47
N THR A 108 23.44 5.17 4.36
CA THR A 108 24.52 6.17 4.39
C THR A 108 25.85 5.48 4.63
N THR A 109 26.95 6.14 4.27
CA THR A 109 28.31 5.66 4.55
C THR A 109 29.01 6.64 5.46
N ALA A 110 29.47 6.17 6.61
CA ALA A 110 30.26 6.93 7.56
C ALA A 110 31.41 6.05 8.07
N ASN A 111 32.62 6.61 8.23
CA ASN A 111 33.78 5.89 8.76
C ASN A 111 34.02 4.53 8.06
N ASN A 112 33.88 4.50 6.73
CA ASN A 112 34.07 3.31 5.91
C ASN A 112 33.10 2.14 6.23
N SER A 113 31.97 2.46 6.87
CA SER A 113 30.89 1.53 7.22
C SER A 113 29.56 2.05 6.69
N ILE A 114 28.65 1.12 6.36
CA ILE A 114 27.32 1.45 5.86
C ILE A 114 26.30 1.28 6.99
N TYR A 115 25.34 2.19 7.08
CA TYR A 115 24.27 2.19 8.09
C TYR A 115 22.92 2.47 7.44
N TYR A 116 21.84 1.97 8.05
CA TYR A 116 20.51 2.46 7.71
C TYR A 116 20.25 3.79 8.42
N VAL A 117 19.51 4.66 7.75
CA VAL A 117 19.02 5.92 8.32
C VAL A 117 17.51 5.97 8.15
N GLN A 118 16.81 6.18 9.25
CA GLN A 118 15.37 6.34 9.28
C GLN A 118 15.06 7.82 9.07
N GLN A 119 14.24 8.12 8.07
CA GLN A 119 13.75 9.46 7.82
C GLN A 119 12.23 9.46 7.91
N GLU A 120 11.69 10.16 8.91
CA GLU A 120 10.25 10.37 9.02
C GLU A 120 9.72 11.18 7.84
N ARG A 121 8.58 10.74 7.33
CA ARG A 121 7.88 11.34 6.20
C ARG A 121 6.40 11.41 6.48
N SER A 122 5.87 12.63 6.32
CA SER A 122 4.44 12.90 6.38
C SER A 122 3.91 12.99 4.96
N VAL A 123 3.11 11.99 4.57
CA VAL A 123 2.47 11.90 3.26
C VAL A 123 0.97 12.16 3.38
N ARG A 124 0.36 12.71 2.34
CA ARG A 124 -1.11 12.77 2.25
C ARG A 124 -1.58 11.45 1.67
N ALA A 125 -2.39 10.72 2.43
CA ALA A 125 -2.91 9.41 2.05
C ALA A 125 -4.17 9.09 2.86
N PHE A 126 -5.20 8.57 2.20
CA PHE A 126 -6.48 8.22 2.83
C PHE A 126 -6.43 6.90 3.60
N ASP A 127 -5.56 5.97 3.19
CA ASP A 127 -5.37 4.67 3.83
C ASP A 127 -3.90 4.22 3.83
N ALA A 128 -3.61 3.11 4.50
CA ALA A 128 -2.25 2.59 4.61
C ALA A 128 -1.66 2.14 3.26
N GLN A 129 -2.51 1.66 2.33
CA GLN A 129 -2.07 1.20 1.02
C GLN A 129 -1.52 2.37 0.19
N GLU A 130 -2.23 3.50 0.17
CA GLU A 130 -1.79 4.73 -0.48
C GLU A 130 -0.54 5.29 0.20
N ALA A 131 -0.46 5.29 1.53
CA ALA A 131 0.71 5.76 2.27
C ALA A 131 1.97 4.94 1.94
N ILE A 132 1.87 3.61 1.96
CA ILE A 132 2.96 2.69 1.60
C ILE A 132 3.38 2.88 0.15
N ARG A 133 2.41 3.03 -0.77
CA ARG A 133 2.71 3.29 -2.19
C ARG A 133 3.56 4.55 -2.38
N VAL A 134 3.11 5.67 -1.82
CA VAL A 134 3.84 6.95 -1.93
C VAL A 134 5.23 6.84 -1.33
N ALA A 135 5.36 6.17 -0.18
CA ALA A 135 6.63 5.95 0.49
C ALA A 135 7.63 5.15 -0.34
N LEU A 136 7.18 4.02 -0.90
CA LEU A 136 8.03 3.15 -1.71
C LEU A 136 8.38 3.80 -3.04
N GLU A 137 7.47 4.55 -3.65
CA GLU A 137 7.76 5.33 -4.86
C GLU A 137 8.81 6.43 -4.58
N GLU A 138 8.75 7.12 -3.44
CA GLU A 138 9.80 8.06 -3.02
C GLU A 138 11.13 7.33 -2.78
N LEU A 139 11.11 6.18 -2.11
CA LEU A 139 12.31 5.36 -1.86
C LEU A 139 12.98 4.89 -3.17
N ILE A 140 12.18 4.49 -4.16
CA ILE A 140 12.63 4.10 -5.50
C ILE A 140 13.21 5.28 -6.27
N ALA A 141 12.58 6.46 -6.17
CA ALA A 141 13.06 7.68 -6.82
C ALA A 141 14.42 8.13 -6.28
N GLY A 142 14.78 7.71 -5.06
CA GLY A 142 16.04 8.01 -4.41
C GLY A 142 15.95 9.22 -3.48
N PRO A 143 16.95 9.39 -2.59
CA PRO A 143 16.93 10.45 -1.62
C PRO A 143 17.25 11.81 -2.26
N ARG A 144 16.69 12.87 -1.68
CA ARG A 144 17.05 14.26 -2.04
C ARG A 144 18.37 14.70 -1.40
N ASP A 145 18.73 14.06 -0.30
CA ASP A 145 19.98 14.32 0.42
C ASP A 145 21.13 13.57 -0.26
N PRO A 146 22.19 14.26 -0.74
CA PRO A 146 23.32 13.63 -1.41
C PRO A 146 24.15 12.71 -0.50
N HIS A 147 23.98 12.75 0.81
CA HIS A 147 24.65 11.87 1.77
C HIS A 147 23.91 10.54 2.02
N LEU A 148 22.73 10.38 1.42
CA LEU A 148 21.92 9.18 1.50
C LEU A 148 21.92 8.45 0.15
N THR A 149 21.71 7.14 0.18
CA THR A 149 21.61 6.29 -1.00
C THR A 149 20.52 5.22 -0.86
N THR A 150 20.22 4.54 -1.96
CA THR A 150 19.32 3.38 -2.00
C THR A 150 19.98 2.23 -2.76
N ALA A 151 19.73 1.00 -2.31
CA ALA A 151 20.16 -0.23 -2.97
C ALA A 151 19.13 -0.74 -4.01
N ILE A 152 18.01 -0.04 -4.16
CA ILE A 152 17.01 -0.33 -5.19
C ILE A 152 17.58 0.11 -6.56
N PRO A 153 17.56 -0.75 -7.59
CA PRO A 153 18.10 -0.41 -8.91
C PRO A 153 17.32 0.73 -9.54
N PRO A 154 18.00 1.61 -10.31
CA PRO A 154 17.32 2.66 -11.06
C PRO A 154 16.29 2.04 -12.01
N GLN A 155 15.24 2.79 -12.32
CA GLN A 155 14.15 2.37 -13.23
C GLN A 155 13.25 1.24 -12.70
N THR A 156 13.47 0.75 -11.48
CA THR A 156 12.48 -0.07 -10.76
C THR A 156 11.14 0.68 -10.72
N ARG A 157 10.04 -0.04 -10.96
CA ARG A 157 8.67 0.47 -10.83
C ARG A 157 7.92 -0.33 -9.78
N LEU A 158 7.08 0.35 -9.01
CA LEU A 158 6.11 -0.28 -8.11
C LEU A 158 4.78 -0.48 -8.87
N LEU A 159 4.54 -1.71 -9.30
CA LEU A 159 3.40 -2.08 -10.13
C LEU A 159 2.10 -2.19 -9.30
N ASP A 160 2.17 -2.80 -8.12
CA ASP A 160 1.01 -2.95 -7.22
C ASP A 160 1.41 -2.83 -5.75
N VAL A 161 0.47 -2.34 -4.94
CA VAL A 161 0.52 -2.32 -3.48
C VAL A 161 -0.86 -2.69 -3.00
N ARG A 162 -0.94 -3.72 -2.16
CA ARG A 162 -2.19 -4.16 -1.57
C ARG A 162 -2.00 -4.45 -0.10
N VAL A 163 -2.93 -3.98 0.72
CA VAL A 163 -2.92 -4.23 2.16
C VAL A 163 -4.19 -5.00 2.54
N GLU A 164 -4.02 -6.22 3.04
CA GLU A 164 -5.11 -7.09 3.47
C GLU A 164 -4.88 -7.50 4.93
N GLY A 165 -5.55 -6.81 5.85
CA GLY A 165 -5.35 -7.03 7.29
C GLY A 165 -3.90 -6.71 7.71
N ASN A 166 -3.13 -7.74 8.04
CA ASN A 166 -1.72 -7.62 8.45
C ASN A 166 -0.73 -7.99 7.34
N ASP A 167 -1.22 -8.36 6.15
CA ASP A 167 -0.39 -8.70 5.00
C ASP A 167 -0.28 -7.50 4.04
N ILE A 168 0.94 -7.24 3.57
CA ILE A 168 1.27 -6.22 2.58
C ILE A 168 1.84 -6.93 1.36
N PHE A 169 1.18 -6.81 0.22
CA PHE A 169 1.62 -7.37 -1.05
C PHE A 169 2.20 -6.26 -1.93
N LEU A 170 3.44 -6.45 -2.36
CA LEU A 170 4.18 -5.53 -3.20
C LEU A 170 4.52 -6.24 -4.51
N ASN A 171 4.23 -5.60 -5.63
CA ASN A 171 4.63 -6.08 -6.95
C ASN A 171 5.55 -5.05 -7.60
N PHE A 172 6.75 -5.46 -7.95
CA PHE A 172 7.74 -4.60 -8.61
C PHE A 172 7.96 -5.04 -10.06
N SER A 173 8.57 -4.16 -10.84
CA SER A 173 9.03 -4.48 -12.18
C SER A 173 10.33 -5.30 -12.16
N SER A 174 10.65 -5.95 -13.28
CA SER A 174 11.82 -6.84 -13.43
C SER A 174 13.17 -6.21 -13.04
N GLU A 175 13.31 -4.90 -13.15
CA GLU A 175 14.49 -4.13 -12.77
C GLU A 175 14.84 -4.29 -11.28
N PHE A 176 13.85 -4.59 -10.43
CA PHE A 176 14.06 -4.83 -9.00
C PHE A 176 15.00 -5.99 -8.69
N THR A 177 15.16 -6.96 -9.61
CA THR A 177 16.03 -8.13 -9.39
C THR A 177 17.46 -7.95 -9.90
N GLN A 178 17.74 -6.82 -10.55
CA GLN A 178 18.99 -6.61 -11.25
C GLN A 178 20.07 -6.00 -10.35
N GLY A 179 21.34 -6.26 -10.68
CA GLY A 179 22.51 -5.55 -10.16
C GLY A 179 22.83 -5.73 -8.68
N GLY A 180 24.05 -5.33 -8.32
CA GLY A 180 24.60 -5.41 -6.97
C GLY A 180 25.13 -6.81 -6.61
N GLY A 181 25.96 -6.91 -5.58
CA GLY A 181 26.30 -8.18 -4.93
C GLY A 181 25.34 -8.49 -3.79
N SER A 182 25.49 -9.66 -3.15
CA SER A 182 24.67 -10.15 -2.04
C SER A 182 24.32 -9.08 -0.98
N THR A 183 25.29 -8.26 -0.54
CA THR A 183 25.03 -7.18 0.45
C THR A 183 24.06 -6.12 -0.06
N ALA A 184 24.18 -5.70 -1.33
CA ALA A 184 23.25 -4.74 -1.93
C ALA A 184 21.86 -5.35 -2.10
N MET A 185 21.78 -6.63 -2.47
CA MET A 185 20.51 -7.36 -2.59
C MET A 185 19.80 -7.48 -1.24
N MET A 186 20.50 -7.86 -0.18
CA MET A 186 19.95 -7.89 1.18
C MET A 186 19.51 -6.49 1.64
N SER A 187 20.30 -5.47 1.34
CA SER A 187 19.97 -4.09 1.74
C SER A 187 18.72 -3.58 1.05
N ARG A 188 18.55 -3.90 -0.23
CA ARG A 188 17.33 -3.59 -1.00
C ARG A 188 16.08 -4.17 -0.35
N ILE A 189 16.13 -5.44 0.05
CA ILE A 189 15.03 -6.09 0.75
C ILE A 189 14.77 -5.44 2.11
N ALA A 190 15.82 -5.13 2.88
CA ALA A 190 15.68 -4.42 4.16
C ALA A 190 14.99 -3.06 3.98
N GLN A 191 15.44 -2.23 3.04
CA GLN A 191 14.86 -0.90 2.80
C GLN A 191 13.36 -0.99 2.46
N VAL A 192 12.98 -1.93 1.59
CA VAL A 192 11.57 -2.15 1.23
C VAL A 192 10.77 -2.64 2.43
N LEU A 193 11.24 -3.69 3.12
CA LEU A 193 10.57 -4.28 4.27
C LEU A 193 10.34 -3.25 5.38
N TYR A 194 11.39 -2.54 5.78
CA TYR A 194 11.31 -1.59 6.89
C TYR A 194 10.46 -0.36 6.56
N THR A 195 10.51 0.12 5.32
CA THR A 195 9.66 1.22 4.86
C THR A 195 8.18 0.81 4.79
N ALA A 196 7.87 -0.34 4.18
CA ALA A 196 6.50 -0.82 4.08
C ALA A 196 5.86 -1.14 5.45
N THR A 197 6.68 -1.55 6.42
CA THR A 197 6.24 -1.92 7.78
C THR A 197 6.44 -0.82 8.81
N SER A 198 6.80 0.41 8.43
CA SER A 198 7.15 1.44 9.42
C SER A 198 5.99 1.83 10.33
N GLN A 199 4.76 1.77 9.83
CA GLN A 199 3.54 2.08 10.61
C GLN A 199 2.98 0.85 11.33
N ASN A 200 3.34 -0.36 10.89
CA ASN A 200 2.96 -1.62 11.51
C ASN A 200 4.15 -2.60 11.45
N PRO A 201 5.07 -2.55 12.42
CA PRO A 201 6.27 -3.39 12.44
C PRO A 201 5.98 -4.90 12.48
N GLY A 202 4.77 -5.31 12.87
CA GLY A 202 4.32 -6.69 12.90
C GLY A 202 3.70 -7.19 11.59
N ALA A 203 3.60 -6.35 10.56
CA ALA A 203 3.06 -6.73 9.26
C ALA A 203 3.96 -7.73 8.52
N ARG A 204 3.33 -8.57 7.71
CA ARG A 204 3.97 -9.56 6.84
C ARG A 204 4.04 -8.99 5.42
N VAL A 205 5.22 -9.00 4.82
CA VAL A 205 5.43 -8.46 3.47
C VAL A 205 5.66 -9.57 2.47
N TRP A 206 4.85 -9.55 1.42
CA TRP A 206 4.96 -10.42 0.26
C TRP A 206 5.48 -9.61 -0.92
N ILE A 207 6.58 -10.04 -1.52
CA ILE A 207 7.21 -9.39 -2.66
C ILE A 207 7.06 -10.27 -3.89
N SER A 208 6.58 -9.65 -4.96
CA SER A 208 6.49 -10.24 -6.29
C SER A 208 7.19 -9.34 -7.32
N VAL A 209 7.63 -9.95 -8.42
CA VAL A 209 8.23 -9.27 -9.56
C VAL A 209 7.49 -9.71 -10.81
N GLU A 210 6.92 -8.75 -11.54
CA GLU A 210 6.06 -9.01 -12.70
C GLU A 210 4.94 -10.03 -12.36
N GLY A 211 4.34 -9.89 -11.18
CA GLY A 211 3.25 -10.75 -10.69
C GLY A 211 3.66 -12.16 -10.23
N ARG A 212 4.96 -12.50 -10.25
CA ARG A 212 5.47 -13.78 -9.75
C ARG A 212 6.15 -13.59 -8.40
N ALA A 213 5.92 -14.51 -7.46
CA ALA A 213 6.55 -14.45 -6.15
C ALA A 213 8.09 -14.39 -6.28
N LEU A 214 8.72 -13.49 -5.51
CA LEU A 214 10.16 -13.37 -5.47
C LEU A 214 10.74 -14.46 -4.55
N GLU A 215 11.13 -15.59 -5.14
CA GLU A 215 11.78 -16.69 -4.40
C GLU A 215 13.31 -16.56 -4.41
N VAL A 216 13.87 -16.03 -5.49
CA VAL A 216 15.31 -15.86 -5.68
C VAL A 216 15.60 -14.44 -6.17
N LEU A 217 16.50 -13.75 -5.48
CA LEU A 217 16.95 -12.42 -5.85
C LEU A 217 18.36 -12.46 -6.45
N GLY A 218 18.48 -11.88 -7.65
CA GLY A 218 19.74 -11.74 -8.38
C GLY A 218 20.30 -13.05 -8.96
N GLY A 219 21.37 -12.93 -9.73
CA GLY A 219 22.07 -14.07 -10.33
C GLY A 219 22.92 -14.89 -9.35
N GLU A 220 23.12 -14.37 -8.12
CA GLU A 220 23.88 -15.04 -7.06
C GLU A 220 23.05 -16.05 -6.27
N GLY A 221 21.72 -16.08 -6.45
CA GLY A 221 20.87 -17.09 -5.84
C GLY A 221 20.44 -16.79 -4.40
N LEU A 222 20.24 -15.52 -4.03
CA LEU A 222 19.75 -15.17 -2.70
C LEU A 222 18.31 -15.65 -2.54
N MET A 223 18.10 -16.71 -1.75
CA MET A 223 16.79 -17.27 -1.46
C MET A 223 16.02 -16.31 -0.52
N ILE A 224 14.77 -16.02 -0.86
CA ILE A 224 13.89 -15.13 -0.12
C ILE A 224 12.73 -15.96 0.44
N ASP A 225 12.79 -16.25 1.74
CA ASP A 225 11.72 -16.95 2.44
C ASP A 225 10.61 -15.96 2.78
N GLN A 226 9.42 -16.23 2.23
CA GLN A 226 8.26 -15.37 2.38
C GLN A 226 7.18 -16.01 3.28
N PRO A 227 6.40 -15.21 4.03
CA PRO A 227 6.43 -13.75 4.07
C PRO A 227 7.63 -13.19 4.85
N LEU A 228 8.08 -12.01 4.43
CA LEU A 228 9.11 -11.26 5.12
C LEU A 228 8.53 -10.55 6.34
N THR A 229 9.26 -10.61 7.45
CA THR A 229 8.96 -9.86 8.68
C THR A 229 10.25 -9.27 9.23
N ARG A 230 10.16 -8.21 10.04
CA ARG A 230 11.36 -7.64 10.71
C ARG A 230 12.06 -8.64 11.64
N ALA A 231 11.37 -9.70 12.07
CA ALA A 231 11.94 -10.76 12.89
C ALA A 231 12.63 -11.85 12.06
N SER A 232 12.11 -12.18 10.88
CA SER A 232 12.68 -13.21 10.00
C SER A 232 13.80 -12.69 9.09
N PHE A 233 13.82 -11.38 8.82
CA PHE A 233 14.81 -10.78 7.93
C PHE A 233 15.78 -9.88 8.71
N VAL A 234 17.01 -10.36 8.90
CA VAL A 234 18.08 -9.60 9.57
C VAL A 234 18.71 -8.61 8.58
N PRO A 235 18.68 -7.29 8.85
CA PRO A 235 19.32 -6.31 7.99
C PRO A 235 20.85 -6.49 7.93
N SER A 236 21.45 -6.22 6.77
CA SER A 236 22.91 -6.34 6.58
C SER A 236 23.75 -5.33 7.38
N PHE A 237 23.12 -4.28 7.89
CA PHE A 237 23.75 -3.17 8.59
C PHE A 237 22.95 -2.80 9.81
N GLN A 238 23.58 -2.09 10.74
CA GLN A 238 22.89 -1.56 11.90
C GLN A 238 21.73 -0.67 11.46
N LEU A 239 20.54 -0.95 12.01
CA LEU A 239 19.44 0.00 11.97
C LEU A 239 19.80 1.18 12.87
N PRO A 240 19.32 2.40 12.55
CA PRO A 240 19.37 3.47 13.53
C PRO A 240 18.61 3.00 14.76
N ALA A 241 19.11 3.36 15.95
CA ALA A 241 18.39 3.09 17.17
C ALA A 241 16.95 3.59 17.01
N GLU A 242 15.98 2.73 17.36
CA GLU A 242 14.58 3.15 17.46
C GLU A 242 14.56 4.43 18.32
N PRO A 243 13.80 5.47 17.98
CA PRO A 243 13.70 6.62 18.86
C PRO A 243 13.23 6.09 20.22
N GLU A 244 14.14 6.07 21.20
CA GLU A 244 13.80 5.71 22.56
C GLU A 244 12.60 6.58 22.91
N ALA A 245 11.46 5.95 23.19
CA ALA A 245 10.32 6.67 23.75
C ALA A 245 10.87 7.41 24.96
N GLU A 246 10.93 8.75 24.88
CA GLU A 246 11.58 9.53 25.92
C GLU A 246 11.03 9.11 27.28
N PRO A 247 11.89 8.80 28.27
CA PRO A 247 11.41 8.48 29.60
C PRO A 247 10.60 9.68 30.07
N SER A 248 9.29 9.45 30.18
CA SER A 248 8.33 10.42 30.66
C SER A 248 8.90 11.07 31.91
N ALA A 249 9.03 12.39 31.88
CA ALA A 249 9.55 13.20 32.96
C ALA A 249 9.13 12.63 34.33
N VAL A 250 10.06 11.97 35.00
CA VAL A 250 9.89 11.61 36.40
C VAL A 250 9.99 12.93 37.14
N SER A 251 8.83 13.35 37.65
CA SER A 251 8.62 14.47 38.55
C SER A 251 9.81 14.71 39.46
N ALA A 252 10.48 15.84 39.28
CA ALA A 252 11.25 16.45 40.34
C ALA A 252 10.24 17.06 41.33
N SER A 253 10.11 16.42 42.49
CA SER A 253 9.53 16.98 43.72
C SER A 253 10.64 17.14 44.75
#